data_AF-A0A1H3D760-F1
#
_entry.id   AF-A0A1H3D760-F1
#
_cell.length_a   1.000
_cell.length_b   1.000
_cell.length_c   1.000
_cell.angle_alpha   90.00
_cell.angle_beta   90.00
_cell.angle_gamma   90.00
#
_symmetry.space_group_name_H-M   'P 1'
#
loop_
_entity.id
_entity.type
_entity.pdbx_description
1 polymer ?
#
loop_
_entity_poly.entity_id
_entity_poly.type
_entity_poly.pdbx_seq_one_letter_code
_entity_poly.pdbx_strand_id
1 'polypeptide(L)'
;MPDKSTETMLPSLFTLETHWRTLLSVTPQGLLTHAPPDEAAPAIFSLREGRVVAWRPDATGDSPVHLDLEAAARTEGRIALRAPEGLFATAEPHGAVSVSRGRARAWELYRPAAAAELLARPRPLTTPRWATSAEIPRLIHQVYLGPEVPAQLGAMAESLAARNPDHVHRLWRDDTATDLIRDAYGMDMLRQYERISPAYGAARADFFRYLCLYRLGGVYLDMKSDCRRPLSEVVPHDAGYLLSHWTGRLARFGRHDALAHLPGGELQQWHVIAAAGHPFLEAVVNSVLRNIDSYVPERHGMGKRAVLRLAGPIAYTLAIAPLRDAHPHRLIDAEAEGLVYRAVRAARKLSGTHYSEVRTPLIVG
;
A
#
# COMPACT_ATOMS: atom_id res chain seq x y z
N MET A 1 4.02 60.07 16.51
CA MET A 1 3.90 59.14 15.38
C MET A 1 4.53 57.83 15.82
N PRO A 2 3.81 56.71 15.90
CA PRO A 2 4.43 55.43 16.17
C PRO A 2 5.17 54.94 14.92
N ASP A 3 6.37 54.43 15.15
CA ASP A 3 7.33 53.94 14.17
C ASP A 3 6.75 52.76 13.36
N LYS A 4 6.87 52.85 12.03
CA LYS A 4 6.41 51.87 11.04
C LYS A 4 7.54 50.87 10.70
N SER A 5 8.14 50.23 11.70
CA SER A 5 9.31 49.36 11.49
C SER A 5 9.16 47.90 11.97
N THR A 6 7.98 47.50 12.47
CA THR A 6 7.69 46.10 12.83
C THR A 6 6.64 45.47 11.92
N GLU A 7 6.75 45.71 10.62
CA GLU A 7 6.25 44.75 9.63
C GLU A 7 7.42 43.79 9.29
N THR A 8 7.95 43.13 10.32
CA THR A 8 8.82 41.98 10.11
C THR A 8 7.94 40.93 9.46
N MET A 9 7.99 40.86 8.12
CA MET A 9 7.43 39.76 7.34
C MET A 9 7.74 38.47 8.10
N LEU A 10 6.75 37.89 8.79
CA LEU A 10 6.86 36.53 9.25
C LEU A 10 7.07 35.74 7.96
N PRO A 11 8.27 35.17 7.71
CA PRO A 11 8.48 34.39 6.51
C PRO A 11 7.40 33.33 6.49
N SER A 12 6.74 33.12 5.35
CA SER A 12 5.60 32.22 5.23
C SER A 12 5.91 30.91 5.93
N LEU A 13 5.33 30.73 7.12
CA LEU A 13 5.58 29.59 7.99
C LEU A 13 4.84 28.38 7.41
N PHE A 14 5.56 27.30 7.15
CA PHE A 14 5.02 26.08 6.55
C PHE A 14 5.62 24.84 7.21
N THR A 15 4.97 23.70 7.06
CA THR A 15 5.54 22.39 7.33
C THR A 15 5.92 21.72 6.01
N LEU A 16 6.86 20.79 6.05
CA LEU A 16 7.26 20.03 4.87
C LEU A 16 6.53 18.68 4.85
N GLU A 17 5.61 18.54 3.90
CA GLU A 17 4.96 17.27 3.60
C GLU A 17 5.88 16.48 2.66
N THR A 18 6.25 15.26 3.02
CA THR A 18 7.07 14.39 2.17
C THR A 18 6.27 13.91 0.95
N HIS A 19 6.96 13.24 0.02
CA HIS A 19 6.30 12.52 -1.07
C HIS A 19 5.17 11.58 -0.58
N TRP A 20 5.30 11.05 0.63
CA TRP A 20 4.39 10.09 1.24
C TRP A 20 3.24 10.71 2.00
N ARG A 21 3.11 12.04 2.02
CA ARG A 21 2.10 12.78 2.80
C ARG A 21 2.29 12.76 4.31
N THR A 22 3.46 12.31 4.77
CA THR A 22 3.92 12.45 6.15
C THR A 22 4.52 13.84 6.38
N LEU A 23 4.59 14.27 7.65
CA LEU A 23 5.28 15.50 7.99
C LEU A 23 6.76 15.19 8.27
N LEU A 24 7.63 16.03 7.72
CA LEU A 24 9.00 16.12 8.18
C LEU A 24 9.00 16.94 9.48
N SER A 25 9.54 16.35 10.56
CA SER A 25 9.62 16.97 11.88
C SER A 25 11.06 16.98 12.38
N VAL A 26 11.31 17.76 13.44
CA VAL A 26 12.62 17.85 14.11
C VAL A 26 12.49 17.30 15.53
N THR A 27 13.34 16.36 15.92
CA THR A 27 13.39 15.82 17.28
C THR A 27 13.88 16.88 18.28
N PRO A 28 13.69 16.70 19.60
CA PRO A 28 14.27 17.61 20.60
C PRO A 28 15.79 17.79 20.49
N GLN A 29 16.49 16.82 19.89
CA GLN A 29 17.94 16.84 19.65
C GLN A 29 18.34 17.51 18.32
N GLY A 30 17.37 18.06 17.56
CA GLY A 30 17.65 18.74 16.30
C GLY A 30 17.78 17.82 15.08
N LEU A 31 17.39 16.54 15.18
CA LEU A 31 17.46 15.59 14.06
C LEU A 31 16.16 15.60 13.27
N LEU A 32 16.24 15.51 11.94
CA LEU A 32 15.06 15.34 11.11
C LEU A 32 14.50 13.92 11.21
N THR A 33 13.19 13.81 11.30
CA THR A 33 12.45 12.54 11.36
C THR A 33 11.12 12.65 10.62
N HIS A 34 10.51 11.53 10.24
CA HIS A 34 9.13 11.52 9.78
C HIS A 34 8.21 11.41 10.99
N ALA A 35 7.34 12.40 11.17
CA ALA A 35 6.24 12.30 12.09
C ALA A 35 4.92 12.10 11.34
N PRO A 36 4.02 11.25 11.86
CA PRO A 36 2.62 11.30 11.48
C PRO A 36 2.05 12.71 11.69
N PRO A 37 1.13 13.18 10.85
CA PRO A 37 0.50 14.49 11.02
C PRO A 37 -0.21 14.69 12.36
N ASP A 38 -0.58 13.60 13.04
CA ASP A 38 -1.36 13.53 14.28
C ASP A 38 -0.52 13.28 15.55
N GLU A 39 0.72 12.77 15.43
CA GLU A 39 1.57 12.45 16.59
C GLU A 39 2.63 13.52 16.91
N ALA A 40 2.92 14.47 16.00
CA ALA A 40 3.86 15.55 16.26
C ALA A 40 3.17 16.90 16.40
N ALA A 41 3.62 17.71 17.36
CA ALA A 41 3.57 19.16 17.22
C ALA A 41 4.54 19.51 16.08
N PRO A 42 4.04 19.77 14.84
CA PRO A 42 4.93 19.82 13.70
C PRO A 42 5.84 21.02 13.84
N ALA A 43 7.16 20.78 13.73
CA ALA A 43 8.11 21.88 13.68
C ALA A 43 7.74 22.78 12.51
N ILE A 44 7.62 24.07 12.78
CA ILE A 44 7.24 25.03 11.75
C ILE A 44 8.53 25.42 11.01
N PHE A 45 8.56 25.30 9.71
CA PHE A 45 9.69 25.71 8.89
C PHE A 45 9.45 27.10 8.29
N SER A 46 10.54 27.83 8.06
CA SER A 46 10.54 29.09 7.33
C SER A 46 11.58 29.03 6.22
N LEU A 47 11.28 29.64 5.07
CA LEU A 47 12.27 29.82 4.01
C LEU A 47 12.86 31.23 4.08
N ARG A 48 14.14 31.34 4.39
CA ARG A 48 14.88 32.62 4.43
C ARG A 48 16.11 32.51 3.53
N GLU A 49 16.23 33.42 2.57
CA GLU A 49 17.42 33.49 1.68
C GLU A 49 17.76 32.16 0.97
N GLY A 50 16.75 31.33 0.69
CA GLY A 50 16.95 30.01 0.07
C GLY A 50 17.28 28.88 1.05
N ARG A 51 17.33 29.13 2.36
CA ARG A 51 17.52 28.12 3.41
C ARG A 51 16.21 27.79 4.13
N VAL A 52 16.04 26.53 4.49
CA VAL A 52 14.91 26.03 5.29
C VAL A 52 15.33 26.00 6.75
N VAL A 53 14.67 26.79 7.59
CA VAL A 53 14.94 26.90 9.03
C VAL A 53 13.75 26.33 9.81
N ALA A 54 14.00 25.43 10.77
CA ALA A 54 12.96 24.83 11.62
C ALA A 54 12.78 25.59 12.95
N TRP A 55 11.53 25.65 13.43
CA TRP A 55 11.10 26.29 14.67
C TRP A 55 10.50 25.24 15.62
N ARG A 56 10.92 25.27 16.89
CA ARG A 56 10.34 24.46 17.97
C ARG A 56 9.26 25.27 18.69
N PRO A 57 7.98 24.85 18.71
CA PRO A 57 6.98 25.48 19.58
C PRO A 57 7.28 25.11 21.04
N ASP A 58 7.43 26.14 21.91
CA ASP A 58 7.53 26.23 23.39
C ASP A 58 8.72 25.57 24.16
N ALA A 59 9.17 26.04 25.34
CA ALA A 59 8.87 27.22 26.18
C ALA A 59 10.19 27.91 26.61
N THR A 60 10.17 29.24 26.77
CA THR A 60 11.21 30.11 27.37
C THR A 60 12.62 30.10 26.74
N GLY A 61 12.90 31.04 25.83
CA GLY A 61 14.27 31.45 25.48
C GLY A 61 14.75 30.96 24.11
N ASP A 62 14.78 31.89 23.16
CA ASP A 62 15.10 31.69 21.75
C ASP A 62 16.53 31.22 21.49
N SER A 63 16.66 30.04 20.88
CA SER A 63 17.72 29.78 19.90
C SER A 63 17.18 28.80 18.85
N PRO A 64 16.97 29.24 17.59
CA PRO A 64 16.56 28.35 16.52
C PRO A 64 17.64 27.27 16.33
N VAL A 65 17.21 26.01 16.17
CA VAL A 65 18.13 24.97 15.72
C VAL A 65 18.29 25.15 14.21
N HIS A 66 19.47 25.60 13.81
CA HIS A 66 19.83 25.74 12.40
C HIS A 66 20.12 24.36 11.81
N LEU A 67 19.17 23.83 11.06
CA LEU A 67 19.49 22.84 10.03
C LEU A 67 19.89 23.64 8.78
N ASP A 68 21.17 23.67 8.45
CA ASP A 68 21.67 24.34 7.24
C ASP A 68 21.27 23.52 6.00
N LEU A 69 19.98 23.57 5.64
CA LEU A 69 19.44 22.93 4.45
C LEU A 69 19.08 24.02 3.44
N GLU A 70 19.71 23.95 2.27
CA GLU A 70 19.41 24.82 1.14
C GLU A 70 18.27 24.22 0.31
N ALA A 71 17.26 25.03 -0.02
CA ALA A 71 16.24 24.67 -1.00
C ALA A 71 16.88 24.64 -2.40
N ALA A 72 17.25 23.46 -2.86
CA ALA A 72 18.14 23.31 -4.03
C ALA A 72 17.42 23.13 -5.38
N ALA A 73 16.14 22.73 -5.38
CA ALA A 73 15.36 22.60 -6.60
C ALA A 73 13.88 22.92 -6.32
N ARG A 74 13.27 23.75 -7.19
CA ARG A 74 11.82 23.99 -7.21
C ARG A 74 11.23 23.39 -8.46
N THR A 75 10.25 22.51 -8.33
CA THR A 75 9.48 21.99 -9.47
C THR A 75 8.06 21.79 -9.00
N GLU A 76 7.08 22.38 -9.70
CA GLU A 76 5.64 22.18 -9.43
C GLU A 76 5.23 22.39 -7.95
N GLY A 77 5.81 23.41 -7.29
CA GLY A 77 5.49 23.72 -5.89
C GLY A 77 6.12 22.77 -4.85
N ARG A 78 7.05 21.89 -5.26
CA ARG A 78 7.87 21.08 -4.35
C ARG A 78 9.29 21.62 -4.24
N ILE A 79 9.95 21.34 -3.12
CA ILE A 79 11.33 21.71 -2.82
C ILE A 79 12.18 20.47 -2.53
N ALA A 80 13.44 20.47 -2.94
CA ALA A 80 14.43 19.51 -2.43
C ALA A 80 15.29 20.16 -1.33
N LEU A 81 15.62 19.40 -0.29
CA LEU A 81 16.50 19.85 0.79
C LEU A 81 17.93 19.38 0.50
N ARG A 82 18.89 20.31 0.47
CA ARG A 82 20.31 20.02 0.21
C ARG A 82 21.19 20.42 1.39
N ALA A 83 22.01 19.50 1.88
CA ALA A 83 23.05 19.77 2.87
C ALA A 83 24.23 20.55 2.23
N PRO A 84 25.08 21.23 3.03
CA PRO A 84 26.19 22.05 2.52
C PRO A 84 27.18 21.28 1.64
N GLU A 85 27.31 19.97 1.83
CA GLU A 85 28.19 19.12 1.01
C GLU A 85 27.59 18.70 -0.35
N GLY A 86 26.43 19.27 -0.74
CA GLY A 86 25.75 18.95 -2.00
C GLY A 86 24.93 17.66 -1.98
N LEU A 87 24.72 17.07 -0.80
CA LEU A 87 23.89 15.89 -0.59
C LEU A 87 22.42 16.28 -0.44
N PHE A 88 21.50 15.46 -0.93
CA PHE A 88 20.07 15.67 -0.77
C PHE A 88 19.55 14.91 0.44
N ALA A 89 18.76 15.57 1.29
CA ALA A 89 18.07 14.88 2.37
C ALA A 89 16.99 13.97 1.75
N THR A 90 17.05 12.69 2.10
CA THR A 90 16.14 11.67 1.61
C THR A 90 15.26 11.24 2.77
N ALA A 91 13.97 11.48 2.60
CA ALA A 91 12.93 10.93 3.44
C ALA A 91 12.96 9.40 3.33
N GLU A 92 13.50 8.73 4.33
CA GLU A 92 13.58 7.28 4.29
C GLU A 92 12.21 6.66 4.52
N PRO A 93 12.08 5.41 4.09
CA PRO A 93 11.22 4.46 4.75
C PRO A 93 11.53 4.38 6.25
N HIS A 94 11.08 3.44 7.07
CA HIS A 94 11.53 3.34 8.48
C HIS A 94 11.51 4.62 9.40
N GLY A 95 11.06 5.78 8.93
CA GLY A 95 10.97 7.04 9.66
C GLY A 95 12.22 7.93 9.70
N ALA A 96 13.38 7.53 9.17
CA ALA A 96 14.57 8.38 9.26
C ALA A 96 14.72 9.34 8.08
N VAL A 97 15.75 10.17 8.16
CA VAL A 97 16.24 10.96 7.04
C VAL A 97 17.67 10.54 6.76
N SER A 98 17.93 10.10 5.54
CA SER A 98 19.28 9.81 5.05
C SER A 98 19.75 10.93 4.11
N VAL A 99 20.94 10.76 3.54
CA VAL A 99 21.50 11.67 2.54
C VAL A 99 21.89 10.92 1.28
N SER A 100 21.47 11.41 0.12
CA SER A 100 21.79 10.83 -1.18
C SER A 100 22.66 11.77 -2.03
N ARG A 101 23.51 11.17 -2.89
CA ARG A 101 24.33 11.89 -3.89
C ARG A 101 23.61 11.93 -5.23
N GLY A 102 23.73 13.05 -5.95
CA GLY A 102 23.26 13.18 -7.34
C GLY A 102 22.11 14.16 -7.49
N ARG A 103 21.09 13.83 -8.29
CA ARG A 103 19.91 14.68 -8.53
C ARG A 103 18.76 14.26 -7.62
N ALA A 104 18.03 15.24 -7.09
CA ALA A 104 16.80 15.02 -6.34
C ALA A 104 15.81 14.10 -7.09
N ARG A 105 15.51 12.95 -6.48
CA ARG A 105 14.50 11.96 -6.88
C ARG A 105 13.13 12.39 -6.38
N ALA A 106 12.07 11.73 -6.85
CA ALA A 106 10.69 12.08 -6.47
C ALA A 106 10.42 12.06 -4.95
N TRP A 107 11.12 11.20 -4.20
CA TRP A 107 11.02 11.10 -2.74
C TRP A 107 11.91 12.09 -1.96
N GLU A 108 12.81 12.79 -2.65
CA GLU A 108 13.63 13.90 -2.11
C GLU A 108 12.94 15.26 -2.33
N LEU A 109 11.70 15.24 -2.83
CA LEU A 109 10.85 16.41 -3.05
C LEU A 109 9.78 16.52 -1.96
N TYR A 110 9.81 17.64 -1.25
CA TYR A 110 8.92 17.99 -0.16
C TYR A 110 7.96 19.10 -0.62
N ARG A 111 6.69 19.03 -0.21
CA ARG A 111 5.70 20.10 -0.45
C ARG A 111 5.64 21.01 0.78
N PRO A 112 5.98 22.31 0.65
CA PRO A 112 5.63 23.30 1.65
C PRO A 112 4.10 23.41 1.76
N ALA A 113 3.57 23.31 2.97
CA ALA A 113 2.13 23.45 3.24
C ALA A 113 1.91 24.18 4.57
N ALA A 114 0.87 25.01 4.66
CA ALA A 114 0.60 25.71 5.91
C ALA A 114 0.28 24.69 7.01
N ALA A 115 0.84 24.87 8.22
CA ALA A 115 0.62 23.94 9.33
C ALA A 115 -0.88 23.72 9.62
N ALA A 116 -1.66 24.81 9.58
CA ALA A 116 -3.13 24.75 9.72
C ALA A 116 -3.83 23.98 8.58
N GLU A 117 -3.32 24.04 7.34
CA GLU A 117 -3.87 23.27 6.20
C GLU A 117 -3.66 21.77 6.37
N LEU A 118 -2.58 21.35 7.04
CA LEU A 118 -2.27 19.94 7.27
C LEU A 118 -2.99 19.40 8.51
N LEU A 119 -3.03 20.17 9.60
CA LEU A 119 -3.72 19.80 10.84
C LEU A 119 -5.25 19.79 10.68
N ALA A 120 -5.82 20.64 9.82
CA ALA A 120 -7.26 20.68 9.57
C ALA A 120 -7.79 19.57 8.63
N ARG A 121 -6.95 18.59 8.26
CA ARG A 121 -7.33 17.49 7.37
C ARG A 121 -7.66 16.23 8.19
N PRO A 122 -8.93 15.97 8.55
CA PRO A 122 -9.33 14.60 8.86
C PRO A 122 -9.28 13.83 7.54
N ARG A 123 -8.26 13.00 7.35
CA ARG A 123 -8.16 12.20 6.13
C ARG A 123 -7.75 10.78 6.49
N PRO A 124 -8.67 9.79 6.45
CA PRO A 124 -8.24 8.41 6.33
C PRO A 124 -7.27 8.29 5.16
N LEU A 125 -6.21 7.50 5.32
CA LEU A 125 -5.25 7.27 4.25
C LEU A 125 -6.01 6.75 3.02
N THR A 126 -5.70 7.31 1.86
CA THR A 126 -6.20 6.82 0.58
C THR A 126 -5.04 6.49 -0.33
N THR A 127 -5.17 5.43 -1.11
CA THR A 127 -4.19 5.07 -2.12
C THR A 127 -4.07 6.16 -3.20
N PRO A 128 -2.88 6.42 -3.76
CA PRO A 128 -2.73 7.31 -4.90
C PRO A 128 -3.55 6.81 -6.09
N ARG A 129 -4.14 7.75 -6.85
CA ARG A 129 -4.83 7.41 -8.11
C ARG A 129 -3.82 7.32 -9.24
N TRP A 130 -3.82 6.20 -9.97
CA TRP A 130 -3.01 6.02 -11.18
C TRP A 130 -3.89 5.91 -12.41
N ALA A 131 -3.35 6.27 -13.56
CA ALA A 131 -4.00 6.02 -14.83
C ALA A 131 -4.11 4.51 -15.06
N THR A 132 -5.28 4.05 -15.52
CA THR A 132 -5.48 2.65 -15.87
C THR A 132 -4.72 2.33 -17.16
N SER A 133 -3.93 1.26 -17.14
CA SER A 133 -3.28 0.74 -18.35
C SER A 133 -4.31 0.17 -19.34
N ALA A 134 -3.99 0.23 -20.63
CA ALA A 134 -4.88 -0.26 -21.69
C ALA A 134 -5.04 -1.80 -21.70
N GLU A 135 -4.01 -2.52 -21.25
CA GLU A 135 -3.96 -3.99 -21.26
C GLU A 135 -3.48 -4.52 -19.91
N ILE A 136 -3.73 -5.82 -19.68
CA ILE A 136 -3.19 -6.57 -18.53
C ILE A 136 -1.76 -7.01 -18.87
N PRO A 137 -0.73 -6.53 -18.16
CA PRO A 137 0.65 -6.92 -18.43
C PRO A 137 0.89 -8.42 -18.27
N ARG A 138 1.82 -8.99 -19.05
CA ARG A 138 2.24 -10.40 -18.93
C ARG A 138 3.17 -10.63 -17.73
N LEU A 139 2.66 -10.31 -16.54
CA LEU A 139 3.31 -10.51 -15.26
C LEU A 139 2.52 -11.55 -14.46
N ILE A 140 3.22 -12.50 -13.85
CA ILE A 140 2.63 -13.43 -12.88
C ILE A 140 3.18 -13.09 -11.51
N HIS A 141 2.28 -12.93 -10.53
CA HIS A 141 2.61 -12.60 -9.16
C HIS A 141 2.15 -13.73 -8.24
N GLN A 142 3.10 -14.25 -7.45
CA GLN A 142 2.79 -15.11 -6.31
C GLN A 142 3.47 -14.52 -5.07
N VAL A 143 2.89 -14.73 -3.89
CA VAL A 143 3.45 -14.23 -2.63
C VAL A 143 3.63 -15.38 -1.64
N TYR A 144 4.77 -15.36 -0.94
CA TYR A 144 5.02 -16.23 0.19
C TYR A 144 5.72 -15.44 1.30
N LEU A 145 4.98 -15.17 2.38
CA LEU A 145 5.46 -14.45 3.56
C LEU A 145 5.84 -15.47 4.63
N GLY A 146 7.13 -15.53 4.94
CA GLY A 146 7.71 -16.55 5.81
C GLY A 146 9.20 -16.79 5.55
N PRO A 147 9.89 -17.44 6.49
CA PRO A 147 11.35 -17.56 6.50
C PRO A 147 11.88 -18.31 5.27
N GLU A 148 11.28 -19.44 4.93
CA GLU A 148 11.69 -20.29 3.82
C GLU A 148 10.47 -20.77 3.03
N VAL A 149 10.60 -20.79 1.70
CA VAL A 149 9.59 -21.34 0.79
C VAL A 149 9.75 -22.86 0.78
N PRO A 150 8.71 -23.63 1.18
CA PRO A 150 8.75 -25.08 1.12
C PRO A 150 9.05 -25.57 -0.30
N ALA A 151 9.91 -26.57 -0.43
CA ALA A 151 10.34 -27.10 -1.72
C ALA A 151 9.17 -27.46 -2.65
N GLN A 152 8.07 -28.00 -2.11
CA GLN A 152 6.89 -28.31 -2.93
C GLN A 152 6.23 -27.06 -3.50
N LEU A 153 6.16 -25.95 -2.75
CA LEU A 153 5.63 -24.69 -3.25
C LEU A 153 6.58 -24.05 -4.27
N GLY A 154 7.89 -24.13 -4.04
CA GLY A 154 8.91 -23.70 -5.01
C GLY A 154 8.75 -24.42 -6.35
N ALA A 155 8.66 -25.75 -6.34
CA ALA A 155 8.45 -26.55 -7.55
C ALA A 155 7.13 -26.22 -8.27
N MET A 156 6.07 -25.88 -7.53
CA MET A 156 4.80 -25.44 -8.12
C MET A 156 4.93 -24.08 -8.82
N ALA A 157 5.64 -23.13 -8.21
CA ALA A 157 5.91 -21.82 -8.82
C ALA A 157 6.76 -21.95 -10.09
N GLU A 158 7.79 -22.80 -10.06
CA GLU A 158 8.61 -23.11 -11.24
C GLU A 158 7.79 -23.76 -12.36
N SER A 159 6.91 -24.71 -12.01
CA SER A 159 6.04 -25.36 -12.99
C SER A 159 5.05 -24.37 -13.62
N LEU A 160 4.51 -23.44 -12.83
CA LEU A 160 3.64 -22.37 -13.33
C LEU A 160 4.42 -21.44 -14.29
N ALA A 161 5.63 -21.04 -13.93
CA ALA A 161 6.48 -20.21 -14.79
C ALA A 161 6.83 -20.93 -16.11
N ALA A 162 7.21 -22.21 -16.05
CA ALA A 162 7.53 -23.00 -17.23
C ALA A 162 6.34 -23.18 -18.20
N ARG A 163 5.10 -23.21 -17.67
CA ARG A 163 3.87 -23.26 -18.48
C ARG A 163 3.53 -21.93 -19.14
N ASN A 164 4.07 -20.82 -18.64
CA ASN A 164 3.80 -19.47 -19.10
C ASN A 164 5.10 -18.76 -19.52
N PRO A 165 5.82 -19.28 -20.52
CA PRO A 165 7.14 -18.76 -20.90
C PRO A 165 7.11 -17.34 -21.46
N ASP A 166 5.93 -16.85 -21.86
CA ASP A 166 5.69 -15.49 -22.35
C ASP A 166 5.34 -14.50 -21.23
N HIS A 167 5.30 -14.96 -19.98
CA HIS A 167 5.08 -14.13 -18.79
C HIS A 167 6.34 -14.04 -17.94
N VAL A 168 6.55 -12.87 -17.32
CA VAL A 168 7.56 -12.72 -16.28
C VAL A 168 6.94 -13.14 -14.95
N HIS A 169 7.41 -14.24 -14.38
CA HIS A 169 7.02 -14.70 -13.04
C HIS A 169 7.81 -13.96 -11.96
N ARG A 170 7.11 -13.47 -10.94
CA ARG A 170 7.68 -12.82 -9.76
C ARG A 170 7.11 -13.45 -8.49
N LEU A 171 8.00 -14.02 -7.69
CA LEU A 171 7.71 -14.46 -6.33
C LEU A 171 8.08 -13.36 -5.34
N TRP A 172 7.08 -12.85 -4.63
CA TRP A 172 7.25 -11.84 -3.60
C TRP A 172 7.47 -12.48 -2.22
N ARG A 173 8.46 -11.97 -1.50
CA ARG A 173 8.86 -12.36 -0.14
C ARG A 173 8.67 -11.16 0.80
N ASP A 174 8.85 -11.34 2.10
CA ASP A 174 8.61 -10.27 3.08
C ASP A 174 9.36 -8.97 2.75
N ASP A 175 10.67 -9.05 2.49
CA ASP A 175 11.53 -7.92 2.14
C ASP A 175 11.08 -7.22 0.85
N THR A 176 10.96 -7.97 -0.24
CA THR A 176 10.59 -7.46 -1.57
C THR A 176 9.15 -6.94 -1.60
N ALA A 177 8.24 -7.50 -0.79
CA ALA A 177 6.89 -6.98 -0.62
C ALA A 177 6.91 -5.64 0.10
N THR A 178 7.68 -5.52 1.19
CA THR A 178 7.84 -4.22 1.89
C THR A 178 8.50 -3.18 1.01
N ASP A 179 9.52 -3.54 0.23
CA ASP A 179 10.17 -2.66 -0.75
C ASP A 179 9.17 -2.16 -1.81
N LEU A 180 8.33 -3.04 -2.37
CA LEU A 180 7.31 -2.61 -3.34
C LEU A 180 6.31 -1.63 -2.73
N ILE A 181 5.78 -1.95 -1.55
CA ILE A 181 4.79 -1.09 -0.89
C ILE A 181 5.40 0.29 -0.63
N ARG A 182 6.59 0.29 -0.05
CA ARG A 182 7.35 1.47 0.29
C ARG A 182 7.68 2.32 -0.93
N ASP A 183 8.20 1.71 -2.00
CA ASP A 183 8.68 2.44 -3.18
C ASP A 183 7.51 2.95 -4.05
N ALA A 184 6.36 2.27 -4.02
CA ALA A 184 5.19 2.65 -4.84
C ALA A 184 4.15 3.49 -4.09
N TYR A 185 4.00 3.31 -2.78
CA TYR A 185 2.91 3.90 -1.97
C TYR A 185 3.39 4.68 -0.76
N GLY A 186 4.58 4.37 -0.25
CA GLY A 186 5.20 5.11 0.83
C GLY A 186 5.04 4.56 2.22
N MET A 187 5.60 5.33 3.15
CA MET A 187 5.66 4.93 4.55
C MET A 187 4.33 4.87 5.26
N ASP A 188 3.38 5.73 4.91
CA ASP A 188 2.04 5.65 5.50
C ASP A 188 1.37 4.34 5.10
N MET A 189 1.45 3.94 3.83
CA MET A 189 0.92 2.67 3.38
C MET A 189 1.66 1.48 4.00
N LEU A 190 3.00 1.55 4.07
CA LEU A 190 3.80 0.50 4.71
C LEU A 190 3.42 0.33 6.18
N ARG A 191 3.24 1.43 6.93
CA ARG A 191 2.76 1.38 8.31
C ARG A 191 1.38 0.72 8.42
N GLN A 192 0.44 1.08 7.55
CA GLN A 192 -0.88 0.44 7.53
C GLN A 192 -0.79 -1.07 7.24
N TYR A 193 0.10 -1.46 6.33
CA TYR A 193 0.38 -2.88 6.08
C TYR A 193 1.02 -3.58 7.28
N GLU A 194 1.97 -2.93 7.97
CA GLU A 194 2.68 -3.47 9.13
C GLU A 194 1.82 -3.56 10.40
N ARG A 195 0.77 -2.72 10.51
CA ARG A 195 -0.28 -2.84 11.52
C ARG A 195 -1.02 -4.18 11.43
N ILE A 196 -1.03 -4.85 10.28
CA ILE A 196 -1.54 -6.23 10.19
C ILE A 196 -0.53 -7.17 10.85
N SER A 197 -0.97 -7.77 11.96
CA SER A 197 -0.16 -8.67 12.78
C SER A 197 0.53 -9.76 11.92
N PRO A 198 1.84 -10.02 12.12
CA PRO A 198 2.56 -11.09 11.42
C PRO A 198 1.96 -12.49 11.61
N ALA A 199 1.19 -12.71 12.69
CA ALA A 199 0.45 -13.96 12.91
C ALA A 199 -0.65 -14.19 11.85
N TYR A 200 -1.01 -13.16 11.09
CA TYR A 200 -2.04 -13.18 10.04
C TYR A 200 -1.42 -13.02 8.65
N GLY A 201 -0.43 -13.87 8.31
CA GLY A 201 0.21 -13.87 6.99
C GLY A 201 -0.75 -13.91 5.80
N ALA A 202 -1.92 -14.56 5.95
CA ALA A 202 -2.97 -14.56 4.93
C ALA A 202 -3.57 -13.16 4.70
N ALA A 203 -3.85 -12.38 5.74
CA ALA A 203 -4.38 -11.02 5.58
C ALA A 203 -3.32 -10.07 5.00
N ARG A 204 -2.05 -10.26 5.35
CA ARG A 204 -0.92 -9.54 4.74
C ARG A 204 -0.81 -9.87 3.25
N ALA A 205 -0.85 -11.16 2.88
CA ALA A 205 -0.85 -11.59 1.49
C ALA A 205 -2.06 -11.06 0.69
N ASP A 206 -3.25 -11.03 1.30
CA ASP A 206 -4.45 -10.43 0.73
C ASP A 206 -4.26 -8.94 0.48
N PHE A 207 -3.77 -8.16 1.45
CA PHE A 207 -3.56 -6.72 1.22
C PHE A 207 -2.46 -6.45 0.19
N PHE A 208 -1.35 -7.19 0.29
CA PHE A 208 -0.22 -7.05 -0.64
C PHE A 208 -0.62 -7.34 -2.08
N ARG A 209 -1.43 -8.38 -2.36
CA ARG A 209 -1.81 -8.69 -3.75
C ARG A 209 -2.58 -7.55 -4.41
N TYR A 210 -3.41 -6.84 -3.66
CA TYR A 210 -4.14 -5.68 -4.19
C TYR A 210 -3.20 -4.51 -4.48
N LEU A 211 -2.25 -4.22 -3.59
CA LEU A 211 -1.23 -3.20 -3.81
C LEU A 211 -0.34 -3.57 -5.03
N CYS A 212 0.12 -4.81 -5.09
CA CYS A 212 0.93 -5.29 -6.20
C CYS A 212 0.22 -5.13 -7.56
N LEU A 213 -1.02 -5.62 -7.66
CA LEU A 213 -1.79 -5.61 -8.91
C LEU A 213 -2.30 -4.21 -9.26
N TYR A 214 -2.61 -3.38 -8.27
CA TYR A 214 -2.97 -2.00 -8.53
C TYR A 214 -1.79 -1.23 -9.13
N ARG A 215 -0.55 -1.50 -8.68
CA ARG A 215 0.65 -0.81 -9.18
C ARG A 215 1.15 -1.35 -10.51
N LEU A 216 1.22 -2.67 -10.63
CA LEU A 216 1.94 -3.36 -11.70
C LEU A 216 1.00 -4.01 -12.72
N GLY A 217 -0.27 -4.23 -12.36
CA GLY A 217 -1.18 -5.08 -13.14
C GLY A 217 -0.72 -6.53 -13.19
N GLY A 218 -1.30 -7.30 -14.10
CA GLY A 218 -0.94 -8.67 -14.38
C GLY A 218 -1.86 -9.69 -13.75
N VAL A 219 -1.32 -10.88 -13.48
CA VAL A 219 -2.04 -12.05 -12.95
C VAL A 219 -1.46 -12.43 -11.60
N TYR A 220 -2.23 -12.26 -10.54
CA TYR A 220 -1.96 -12.88 -9.26
C TYR A 220 -2.57 -14.28 -9.19
N LEU A 221 -1.81 -15.25 -8.69
CA LEU A 221 -2.32 -16.56 -8.27
C LEU A 221 -1.79 -16.89 -6.87
N ASP A 222 -2.63 -17.45 -6.00
CA ASP A 222 -2.16 -18.04 -4.74
C ASP A 222 -1.00 -19.01 -5.00
N MET A 223 -0.04 -19.09 -4.08
CA MET A 223 1.19 -19.91 -4.24
C MET A 223 0.93 -21.40 -4.52
N LYS A 224 -0.23 -21.91 -4.09
CA LYS A 224 -0.68 -23.30 -4.29
C LYS A 224 -1.54 -23.50 -5.54
N SER A 225 -1.82 -22.44 -6.28
CA SER A 225 -2.67 -22.48 -7.47
C SER A 225 -1.81 -22.58 -8.73
N ASP A 226 -2.44 -23.00 -9.82
CA ASP A 226 -1.79 -23.28 -11.11
C ASP A 226 -2.78 -22.98 -12.25
N CYS A 227 -2.36 -23.14 -13.50
CA CYS A 227 -3.23 -23.11 -14.68
C CYS A 227 -3.05 -24.37 -15.54
N ARG A 228 -4.14 -24.81 -16.20
CA ARG A 228 -4.12 -25.98 -17.10
C ARG A 228 -3.63 -25.62 -18.51
N ARG A 229 -3.71 -24.34 -18.87
CA ARG A 229 -3.29 -23.76 -20.15
C ARG A 229 -2.55 -22.44 -19.91
N PRO A 230 -1.74 -21.97 -20.87
CA PRO A 230 -1.05 -20.69 -20.75
C PRO A 230 -2.01 -19.53 -20.45
N LEU A 231 -1.59 -18.61 -19.60
CA LEU A 231 -2.37 -17.45 -19.18
C LEU A 231 -2.64 -16.47 -20.31
N SER A 232 -1.82 -16.47 -21.36
CA SER A 232 -2.11 -15.72 -22.59
C SER A 232 -3.34 -16.22 -23.34
N GLU A 233 -3.79 -17.45 -23.08
CA GLU A 233 -5.08 -17.96 -23.59
C GLU A 233 -6.25 -17.66 -22.63
N VAL A 234 -5.96 -17.38 -21.36
CA VAL A 234 -6.96 -17.08 -20.33
C VAL A 234 -7.29 -15.59 -20.30
N VAL A 235 -6.30 -14.74 -20.53
CA VAL A 235 -6.41 -13.28 -20.43
C VAL A 235 -6.64 -12.68 -21.81
N PRO A 236 -7.85 -12.17 -22.12
CA PRO A 236 -8.12 -11.52 -23.40
C PRO A 236 -7.35 -10.20 -23.52
N HIS A 237 -6.88 -9.89 -24.73
CA HIS A 237 -6.08 -8.69 -25.01
C HIS A 237 -6.77 -7.36 -24.68
N ASP A 238 -8.11 -7.32 -24.79
CA ASP A 238 -8.94 -6.13 -24.60
C ASP A 238 -9.57 -6.05 -23.20
N ALA A 239 -9.21 -6.96 -22.29
CA ALA A 239 -9.76 -6.97 -20.95
C ALA A 239 -8.97 -6.03 -20.02
N GLY A 240 -9.66 -5.23 -19.21
CA GLY A 240 -9.04 -4.45 -18.12
C GLY A 240 -9.08 -5.16 -16.76
N TYR A 241 -10.02 -6.08 -16.57
CA TYR A 241 -10.21 -6.84 -15.33
C TYR A 241 -11.01 -8.11 -15.57
N LEU A 242 -10.62 -9.22 -14.94
CA LEU A 242 -11.39 -10.47 -14.94
C LEU A 242 -11.96 -10.74 -13.54
N LEU A 243 -13.26 -10.98 -13.47
CA LEU A 243 -13.98 -11.38 -12.26
C LEU A 243 -14.47 -12.82 -12.41
N SER A 244 -14.58 -13.53 -11.29
CA SER A 244 -15.14 -14.88 -11.24
C SER A 244 -15.88 -15.08 -9.93
N HIS A 245 -17.01 -15.77 -9.99
CA HIS A 245 -17.74 -16.26 -8.82
C HIS A 245 -17.44 -17.74 -8.60
N TRP A 246 -17.73 -18.25 -7.40
CA TRP A 246 -17.67 -19.69 -7.17
C TRP A 246 -18.84 -20.40 -7.84
N THR A 247 -18.56 -21.31 -8.78
CA THR A 247 -19.57 -22.08 -9.52
C THR A 247 -19.50 -23.59 -9.22
N GLY A 248 -20.48 -24.35 -9.71
CA GLY A 248 -20.50 -25.81 -9.68
C GLY A 248 -20.29 -26.42 -8.29
N ARG A 249 -19.38 -27.40 -8.19
CA ARG A 249 -19.06 -28.10 -6.92
C ARG A 249 -18.34 -27.22 -5.89
N LEU A 250 -17.80 -26.08 -6.31
CA LEU A 250 -17.06 -25.15 -5.46
C LEU A 250 -17.92 -23.97 -4.98
N ALA A 251 -19.16 -23.82 -5.47
CA ALA A 251 -20.08 -22.74 -5.10
C ALA A 251 -20.28 -22.54 -3.58
N ARG A 252 -20.11 -23.61 -2.78
CA ARG A 252 -20.19 -23.52 -1.32
C ARG A 252 -19.09 -22.67 -0.67
N PHE A 253 -17.94 -22.52 -1.33
CA PHE A 253 -16.81 -21.77 -0.78
C PHE A 253 -17.08 -20.26 -0.76
N GLY A 254 -17.92 -19.76 -1.66
CA GLY A 254 -18.30 -18.35 -1.74
C GLY A 254 -19.54 -17.93 -0.95
N ARG A 255 -20.07 -18.82 -0.09
CA ARG A 255 -21.28 -18.51 0.69
C ARG A 255 -20.90 -17.82 2.01
N HIS A 256 -21.21 -16.54 2.08
CA HIS A 256 -21.04 -15.70 3.26
C HIS A 256 -22.31 -14.92 3.55
N ASP A 257 -22.77 -14.91 4.80
CA ASP A 257 -23.96 -14.14 5.20
C ASP A 257 -23.83 -12.65 4.86
N ALA A 258 -22.61 -12.11 4.99
CA ALA A 258 -22.29 -10.73 4.65
C ALA A 258 -22.49 -10.39 3.16
N LEU A 259 -22.53 -11.40 2.29
CA LEU A 259 -22.66 -11.26 0.83
C LEU A 259 -23.97 -11.84 0.31
N ALA A 260 -24.88 -12.30 1.18
CA ALA A 260 -26.11 -12.98 0.78
C ALA A 260 -27.07 -12.09 -0.04
N HIS A 261 -26.92 -10.77 0.07
CA HIS A 261 -27.69 -9.78 -0.69
C HIS A 261 -27.12 -9.52 -2.10
N LEU A 262 -25.94 -10.03 -2.43
CA LEU A 262 -25.30 -9.84 -3.73
C LEU A 262 -25.55 -11.05 -4.64
N PRO A 263 -26.08 -10.84 -5.86
CA PRO A 263 -26.18 -11.90 -6.86
C PRO A 263 -24.81 -12.50 -7.16
N GLY A 264 -24.72 -13.84 -7.16
CA GLY A 264 -23.46 -14.58 -7.35
C GLY A 264 -22.61 -14.73 -6.08
N GLY A 265 -22.91 -14.00 -5.00
CA GLY A 265 -22.19 -14.07 -3.73
C GLY A 265 -20.75 -13.57 -3.85
N GLU A 266 -19.81 -14.30 -3.25
CA GLU A 266 -18.39 -13.95 -3.26
C GLU A 266 -17.77 -13.90 -4.67
N LEU A 267 -16.99 -12.86 -4.92
CA LEU A 267 -15.99 -12.81 -5.99
C LEU A 267 -14.70 -13.49 -5.54
N GLN A 268 -14.19 -14.39 -6.36
CA GLN A 268 -12.93 -15.07 -6.12
C GLN A 268 -11.78 -14.05 -6.11
N GLN A 269 -10.90 -14.16 -5.11
CA GLN A 269 -9.70 -13.32 -4.97
C GLN A 269 -8.40 -14.15 -4.90
N TRP A 270 -8.50 -15.47 -4.80
CA TRP A 270 -7.34 -16.38 -4.84
C TRP A 270 -6.59 -16.28 -6.18
N HIS A 271 -7.26 -15.78 -7.22
CA HIS A 271 -6.66 -15.16 -8.39
C HIS A 271 -7.18 -13.72 -8.51
N VAL A 272 -6.33 -12.83 -9.03
CA VAL A 272 -6.71 -11.45 -9.38
C VAL A 272 -6.01 -11.11 -10.69
N ILE A 273 -6.77 -10.72 -11.71
CA ILE A 273 -6.25 -10.48 -13.05
C ILE A 273 -6.71 -9.09 -13.48
N ALA A 274 -5.77 -8.15 -13.57
CA ALA A 274 -6.11 -6.73 -13.66
C ALA A 274 -5.07 -5.91 -14.45
N ALA A 275 -5.54 -4.88 -15.14
CA ALA A 275 -4.69 -3.81 -15.63
C ALA A 275 -4.19 -2.98 -14.43
N ALA A 276 -2.97 -2.45 -14.53
CA ALA A 276 -2.45 -1.52 -13.53
C ALA A 276 -3.36 -0.28 -13.45
N GLY A 277 -3.57 0.26 -12.25
CA GLY A 277 -4.40 1.45 -12.04
C GLY A 277 -5.92 1.21 -12.19
N HIS A 278 -6.41 -0.04 -12.19
CA HIS A 278 -7.84 -0.30 -12.38
C HIS A 278 -8.69 0.21 -11.18
N PRO A 279 -9.82 0.90 -11.42
CA PRO A 279 -10.65 1.50 -10.36
C PRO A 279 -11.17 0.51 -9.31
N PHE A 280 -11.37 -0.75 -9.69
CA PHE A 280 -11.73 -1.82 -8.74
C PHE A 280 -10.66 -2.00 -7.65
N LEU A 281 -9.38 -2.04 -8.01
CA LEU A 281 -8.32 -2.23 -7.02
C LEU A 281 -8.05 -0.95 -6.22
N GLU A 282 -8.24 0.23 -6.81
CA GLU A 282 -8.27 1.49 -6.05
C GLU A 282 -9.32 1.42 -4.92
N ALA A 283 -10.54 0.98 -5.26
CA ALA A 283 -11.63 0.83 -4.29
C ALA A 283 -11.36 -0.24 -3.24
N VAL A 284 -10.80 -1.38 -3.63
CA VAL A 284 -10.41 -2.46 -2.71
C VAL A 284 -9.36 -1.97 -1.73
N VAL A 285 -8.25 -1.38 -2.20
CA VAL A 285 -7.18 -0.85 -1.33
C VAL A 285 -7.74 0.17 -0.35
N ASN A 286 -8.55 1.13 -0.82
CA ASN A 286 -9.19 2.12 0.05
C ASN A 286 -10.17 1.49 1.05
N SER A 287 -10.84 0.40 0.69
CA SER A 287 -11.69 -0.34 1.62
C SER A 287 -10.88 -1.05 2.70
N VAL A 288 -9.75 -1.67 2.34
CA VAL A 288 -8.85 -2.33 3.30
C VAL A 288 -8.28 -1.31 4.27
N LEU A 289 -7.84 -0.12 3.81
CA LEU A 289 -7.38 0.96 4.67
C LEU A 289 -8.43 1.38 5.70
N ARG A 290 -9.68 1.61 5.27
CA ARG A 290 -10.79 1.91 6.19
C ARG A 290 -11.04 0.78 7.19
N ASN A 291 -10.93 -0.48 6.75
CA ASN A 291 -11.10 -1.63 7.62
C ASN A 291 -9.99 -1.73 8.68
N ILE A 292 -8.75 -1.40 8.32
CA ILE A 292 -7.61 -1.32 9.25
C ILE A 292 -7.86 -0.21 10.28
N ASP A 293 -8.21 1.00 9.82
CA ASP A 293 -8.39 2.17 10.70
C ASP A 293 -9.57 2.03 11.66
N SER A 294 -10.63 1.34 11.25
CA SER A 294 -11.83 1.13 12.07
C SER A 294 -11.86 -0.22 12.81
N TYR A 295 -10.77 -1.00 12.73
CA TYR A 295 -10.73 -2.33 13.34
C TYR A 295 -10.82 -2.24 14.86
N VAL A 296 -11.82 -2.94 15.39
CA VAL A 296 -12.10 -3.12 16.82
C VAL A 296 -12.36 -4.61 17.06
N PRO A 297 -11.52 -5.34 17.83
CA PRO A 297 -11.62 -6.79 17.97
C PRO A 297 -13.01 -7.29 18.43
N GLU A 298 -13.66 -6.57 19.34
CA GLU A 298 -14.97 -6.91 19.90
C GLU A 298 -16.07 -6.87 18.83
N ARG A 299 -15.97 -5.93 17.88
CA ARG A 299 -16.93 -5.74 16.80
C ARG A 299 -16.64 -6.63 15.58
N HIS A 300 -15.36 -6.74 15.21
CA HIS A 300 -14.95 -7.37 13.96
C HIS A 300 -14.56 -8.84 14.13
N GLY A 301 -14.32 -9.26 15.37
CA GLY A 301 -13.83 -10.58 15.72
C GLY A 301 -12.34 -10.74 15.45
N MET A 302 -11.86 -11.97 15.55
CA MET A 302 -10.47 -12.36 15.33
C MET A 302 -10.41 -13.58 14.38
N GLY A 303 -9.21 -14.06 14.10
CA GLY A 303 -9.01 -15.28 13.34
C GLY A 303 -9.58 -15.19 11.92
N LYS A 304 -10.19 -16.28 11.45
CA LYS A 304 -10.78 -16.35 10.10
C LYS A 304 -11.81 -15.26 9.82
N ARG A 305 -12.66 -14.94 10.78
CA ARG A 305 -13.73 -13.95 10.59
C ARG A 305 -13.16 -12.57 10.27
N ALA A 306 -12.10 -12.18 10.99
CA ALA A 306 -11.42 -10.90 10.81
C ALA A 306 -10.69 -10.85 9.46
N VAL A 307 -9.94 -11.90 9.11
CA VAL A 307 -9.21 -11.97 7.82
C VAL A 307 -10.15 -11.76 6.64
N LEU A 308 -11.25 -12.53 6.59
CA LEU A 308 -12.20 -12.47 5.46
C LEU A 308 -12.79 -11.07 5.27
N ARG A 309 -13.02 -10.33 6.36
CA ARG A 309 -13.66 -9.00 6.34
C ARG A 309 -12.69 -7.84 6.20
N LEU A 310 -11.44 -7.99 6.65
CA LEU A 310 -10.47 -6.90 6.60
C LEU A 310 -9.89 -6.73 5.19
N ALA A 311 -9.25 -7.78 4.68
CA ALA A 311 -8.61 -7.80 3.36
C ALA A 311 -9.00 -9.01 2.51
N GLY A 312 -9.67 -10.01 3.09
CA GLY A 312 -10.08 -11.19 2.35
C GLY A 312 -11.26 -10.96 1.40
N PRO A 313 -11.89 -12.04 0.92
CA PRO A 313 -12.83 -11.96 -0.19
C PRO A 313 -14.12 -11.20 0.11
N ILE A 314 -14.53 -11.04 1.38
CA ILE A 314 -15.68 -10.20 1.73
C ILE A 314 -15.34 -8.72 1.47
N ALA A 315 -14.16 -8.27 1.89
CA ALA A 315 -13.71 -6.90 1.62
C ALA A 315 -13.59 -6.63 0.11
N TYR A 316 -12.96 -7.57 -0.61
CA TYR A 316 -12.82 -7.52 -2.06
C TYR A 316 -14.17 -7.41 -2.78
N THR A 317 -15.10 -8.30 -2.44
CA THR A 317 -16.42 -8.35 -3.08
C THR A 317 -17.22 -7.07 -2.81
N LEU A 318 -17.29 -6.62 -1.56
CA LEU A 318 -18.05 -5.42 -1.18
C LEU A 318 -17.47 -4.13 -1.78
N ALA A 319 -16.16 -4.06 -2.00
CA ALA A 319 -15.53 -2.90 -2.62
C ALA A 319 -15.81 -2.82 -4.13
N ILE A 320 -15.88 -3.97 -4.82
CA ILE A 320 -16.08 -4.03 -6.28
C ILE A 320 -17.55 -3.96 -6.67
N ALA A 321 -18.43 -4.66 -5.94
CA ALA A 321 -19.82 -4.84 -6.34
C ALA A 321 -20.56 -3.52 -6.71
N PRO A 322 -20.41 -2.40 -5.97
CA PRO A 322 -21.06 -1.14 -6.30
C PRO A 322 -20.53 -0.46 -7.57
N LEU A 323 -19.31 -0.81 -8.00
CA LEU A 323 -18.62 -0.19 -9.12
C LEU A 323 -18.72 -1.01 -10.40
N ARG A 324 -19.27 -2.23 -10.31
CA ARG A 324 -19.20 -3.24 -11.38
C ARG A 324 -19.78 -2.73 -12.69
N ASP A 325 -20.92 -2.06 -12.64
CA ASP A 325 -21.61 -1.58 -13.85
C ASP A 325 -20.99 -0.28 -14.41
N ALA A 326 -20.10 0.37 -13.65
CA ALA A 326 -19.44 1.63 -14.03
C ALA A 326 -18.09 1.42 -14.72
N HIS A 327 -17.50 0.21 -14.66
CA HIS A 327 -16.18 -0.05 -15.22
C HIS A 327 -16.13 -1.32 -16.06
N PRO A 328 -15.45 -1.31 -17.23
CA PRO A 328 -15.31 -2.48 -18.09
C PRO A 328 -14.62 -3.62 -17.36
N HIS A 329 -15.23 -4.80 -17.41
CA HIS A 329 -14.67 -6.02 -16.85
C HIS A 329 -15.28 -7.22 -17.57
N ARG A 330 -14.64 -8.38 -17.44
CA ARG A 330 -15.15 -9.65 -17.95
C ARG A 330 -15.49 -10.56 -16.77
N LEU A 331 -16.71 -11.08 -16.74
CA LEU A 331 -17.08 -12.15 -15.82
C LEU A 331 -16.78 -13.49 -16.50
N ILE A 332 -15.95 -14.31 -15.87
CA ILE A 332 -15.53 -15.63 -16.37
C ILE A 332 -15.86 -16.72 -15.36
N ASP A 333 -15.87 -17.97 -15.80
CA ASP A 333 -15.76 -19.14 -14.92
C ASP A 333 -14.27 -19.53 -14.85
N ALA A 334 -13.58 -19.08 -13.81
CA ALA A 334 -12.13 -19.26 -13.67
C ALA A 334 -11.69 -20.72 -13.82
N GLU A 335 -12.43 -21.64 -13.22
CA GLU A 335 -12.18 -23.07 -13.32
C GLU A 335 -12.36 -23.57 -14.75
N ALA A 336 -13.44 -23.20 -15.45
CA ALA A 336 -13.65 -23.56 -16.85
C ALA A 336 -12.56 -22.98 -17.76
N GLU A 337 -12.14 -21.74 -17.50
CA GLU A 337 -11.05 -21.06 -18.20
C GLU A 337 -9.66 -21.67 -17.89
N GLY A 338 -9.57 -22.68 -17.03
CA GLY A 338 -8.34 -23.42 -16.81
C GLY A 338 -7.53 -23.00 -15.60
N LEU A 339 -8.00 -22.04 -14.80
CA LEU A 339 -7.36 -21.73 -13.51
C LEU A 339 -7.63 -22.87 -12.52
N VAL A 340 -6.62 -23.24 -11.74
CA VAL A 340 -6.67 -24.40 -10.83
C VAL A 340 -6.51 -23.93 -9.41
N TYR A 341 -7.63 -23.92 -8.68
CA TYR A 341 -7.62 -23.76 -7.23
C TYR A 341 -7.24 -25.08 -6.55
N ARG A 342 -6.00 -25.20 -6.03
CA ARG A 342 -5.63 -26.36 -5.20
C ARG A 342 -5.76 -26.03 -3.71
N ALA A 343 -6.95 -26.24 -3.15
CA ALA A 343 -7.11 -26.32 -1.71
C ALA A 343 -6.52 -27.65 -1.18
N VAL A 344 -5.20 -27.81 -1.19
CA VAL A 344 -4.59 -29.09 -0.77
C VAL A 344 -4.70 -29.22 0.76
N ARG A 345 -5.39 -30.26 1.22
CA ARG A 345 -5.45 -30.70 2.63
C ARG A 345 -4.06 -30.93 3.25
N ALA A 346 -3.04 -31.23 2.44
CA ALA A 346 -1.63 -31.32 2.83
C ALA A 346 -0.92 -29.96 2.95
N ALA A 347 -1.35 -28.91 2.24
CA ALA A 347 -0.77 -27.56 2.36
C ALA A 347 -1.08 -26.89 3.70
N ARG A 348 -2.16 -27.31 4.39
CA ARG A 348 -2.44 -26.93 5.78
C ARG A 348 -1.30 -27.30 6.75
N LYS A 349 -0.47 -28.31 6.42
CA LYS A 349 0.71 -28.67 7.21
C LYS A 349 1.99 -27.93 6.78
N LEU A 350 1.99 -27.32 5.60
CA LEU A 350 3.15 -26.65 5.02
C LEU A 350 3.22 -25.16 5.37
N SER A 351 2.11 -24.56 5.82
CA SER A 351 2.02 -23.13 6.15
C SER A 351 1.71 -22.91 7.64
N GLY A 352 2.68 -23.18 8.53
CA GLY A 352 2.66 -22.78 9.95
C GLY A 352 1.30 -22.84 10.68
N THR A 353 1.06 -21.90 11.60
CA THR A 353 -0.22 -21.72 12.29
C THR A 353 -1.24 -21.10 11.33
N HIS A 354 -2.35 -21.80 11.06
CA HIS A 354 -3.39 -21.27 10.18
C HIS A 354 -4.14 -20.14 10.88
N TYR A 355 -4.42 -19.04 10.18
CA TYR A 355 -5.09 -17.84 10.73
C TYR A 355 -6.45 -18.12 11.40
N SER A 356 -7.08 -19.28 11.14
CA SER A 356 -8.31 -19.70 11.83
C SER A 356 -8.10 -20.10 13.30
N GLU A 357 -6.86 -20.37 13.70
CA GLU A 357 -6.47 -20.81 15.04
C GLU A 357 -5.90 -19.66 15.88
N VAL A 358 -5.62 -18.52 15.24
CA VAL A 358 -5.11 -17.31 15.90
C VAL A 358 -6.24 -16.62 16.66
N ARG A 359 -5.99 -16.33 17.94
CA ARG A 359 -6.92 -15.70 18.88
C ARG A 359 -6.49 -14.32 19.36
N THR A 360 -5.44 -13.76 18.76
CA THR A 360 -4.99 -12.40 19.03
C THR A 360 -5.66 -11.41 18.07
N PRO A 361 -5.73 -10.12 18.41
CA PRO A 361 -6.17 -9.07 17.48
C PRO A 361 -5.43 -9.15 16.13
N LEU A 362 -6.16 -8.93 15.04
CA LEU A 362 -5.59 -8.93 13.70
C LEU A 362 -4.76 -7.67 13.41
N ILE A 363 -5.16 -6.53 13.99
CA ILE A 363 -4.41 -5.28 13.96
C ILE A 363 -3.64 -5.12 15.26
N VAL A 364 -2.36 -4.75 15.15
CA VAL A 364 -1.45 -4.42 16.25
C VAL A 364 -0.96 -2.98 16.07
N GLY A 365 -0.69 -2.29 17.18
CA GLY A 365 -0.46 -0.84 17.19
C GLY A 365 -1.71 -0.13 17.67
#